data_AF-S2D2P9-F1
#
_entry.id   AF-S2D2P9-F1
#
_cell.length_a   1.000
_cell.length_b   1.000
_cell.length_c   1.000
_cell.angle_alpha   90.00
_cell.angle_beta   90.00
_cell.angle_gamma   90.00
#
_symmetry.space_group_name_H-M   'P 1'
#
loop_
_entity.id
_entity.type
_entity.pdbx_description
1 polymer ?
#
loop_
_entity_poly.entity_id
_entity_poly.type
_entity_poly.pdbx_seq_one_letter_code
_entity_poly.pdbx_strand_id
1 'polypeptide(L)'
;MVSVLYSFISIWLLAFSIQDGVKVVYLECKPDDLSGRVVYQKKGKDIYERAEKIIKDAEEELCQYAVSKNMDLIEVYVTEQVHGQIPTESQKGEVGHVTLLVLFKKT
;
A
#
# COMPACT_ATOMS: atom_id res chain seq x y z
N MET A 1 -49.46 6.27 -1.69
CA MET A 1 -48.32 5.97 -2.58
C MET A 1 -47.10 6.58 -1.96
N VAL A 2 -46.24 5.74 -1.38
CA VAL A 2 -45.08 6.18 -0.60
C VAL A 2 -43.96 6.53 -1.58
N SER A 3 -43.59 7.80 -1.62
CA SER A 3 -42.48 8.34 -2.39
C SER A 3 -41.16 7.91 -1.76
N VAL A 4 -40.74 6.67 -2.01
CA VAL A 4 -39.44 6.18 -1.57
C VAL A 4 -38.44 6.39 -2.71
N LEU A 5 -38.05 7.65 -2.90
CA LEU A 5 -36.90 8.00 -3.72
C LEU A 5 -35.66 7.73 -2.87
N TYR A 6 -35.24 6.45 -2.85
CA TYR A 6 -34.08 6.02 -2.10
C TYR A 6 -32.83 6.77 -2.58
N SER A 7 -32.19 7.43 -1.62
CA SER A 7 -30.85 8.00 -1.67
C SER A 7 -29.86 7.10 -2.38
N PHE A 8 -29.61 7.37 -3.66
CA PHE A 8 -28.38 6.97 -4.36
C PHE A 8 -27.24 7.94 -4.04
N ILE A 9 -27.12 8.36 -2.77
CA ILE A 9 -26.00 9.17 -2.30
C ILE A 9 -24.83 8.21 -2.06
N SER A 10 -24.13 7.94 -3.15
CA SER A 10 -22.67 7.83 -3.20
C SER A 10 -22.02 7.08 -2.02
N ILE A 11 -22.06 5.75 -2.06
CA ILE A 11 -21.14 4.86 -1.31
C ILE A 11 -19.72 4.87 -1.93
N TRP A 12 -19.38 5.91 -2.70
CA TRP A 12 -17.99 6.26 -3.04
C TRP A 12 -17.32 7.01 -1.88
N LEU A 13 -17.55 6.56 -0.65
CA LEU A 13 -16.65 6.85 0.46
C LEU A 13 -15.36 6.09 0.17
N LEU A 14 -14.51 6.72 -0.64
CA LEU A 14 -13.12 6.94 -0.31
C LEU A 14 -12.46 5.73 0.35
N ALA A 15 -11.84 4.87 -0.47
CA ALA A 15 -10.91 3.83 -0.05
C ALA A 15 -9.63 4.44 0.57
N PHE A 16 -9.79 5.26 1.60
CA PHE A 16 -8.71 5.77 2.42
C PHE A 16 -8.64 4.91 3.68
N SER A 17 -7.58 4.12 3.78
CA SER A 17 -7.19 3.50 5.05
C SER A 17 -6.63 4.64 5.92
N ILE A 18 -7.38 5.06 6.93
CA ILE A 18 -6.87 5.92 8.01
C ILE A 18 -6.46 4.99 9.14
N GLN A 19 -5.15 4.84 9.33
CA GLN A 19 -4.58 4.01 10.39
C GLN A 19 -3.84 4.94 11.36
N ASP A 20 -4.23 4.92 12.63
CA ASP A 20 -3.62 5.72 13.71
C ASP A 20 -3.52 7.23 13.44
N GLY A 21 -4.48 7.79 12.68
CA GLY A 21 -4.50 9.20 12.30
C GLY A 21 -3.65 9.57 11.09
N VAL A 22 -2.95 8.59 10.51
CA VAL A 22 -2.20 8.73 9.25
C VAL A 22 -3.07 8.23 8.11
N LYS A 23 -3.20 9.05 7.07
CA LYS A 23 -3.91 8.70 5.84
C LYS A 23 -2.96 8.03 4.86
N VAL A 24 -3.28 6.82 4.41
CA VAL A 24 -2.53 6.14 3.34
C VAL A 24 -3.29 6.25 2.02
N VAL A 25 -2.62 6.72 0.97
CA VAL A 25 -3.18 6.87 -0.37
C VAL A 25 -2.34 6.09 -1.36
N TYR A 26 -2.97 5.14 -2.05
CA TYR A 26 -2.34 4.41 -3.15
C TYR A 26 -2.55 5.16 -4.47
N LEU A 27 -1.46 5.39 -5.19
CA LEU A 27 -1.47 6.02 -6.51
C LEU A 27 -1.41 4.93 -7.59
N GLU A 28 -2.30 5.02 -8.57
CA GLU A 28 -2.32 4.10 -9.71
C GLU A 28 -1.26 4.46 -10.77
N CYS A 29 -0.97 5.75 -10.94
CA CYS A 29 0.00 6.25 -11.91
C CYS A 29 1.31 6.63 -11.23
N LYS A 30 2.43 6.37 -11.93
CA LYS A 30 3.74 6.81 -11.47
C LYS A 30 3.73 8.34 -11.37
N PRO A 31 4.12 8.91 -10.23
CA PRO A 31 4.19 10.36 -10.07
C PRO A 31 5.27 10.96 -10.98
N ASP A 32 4.95 12.07 -11.63
CA ASP A 32 5.89 12.81 -12.48
C ASP A 32 7.04 13.43 -11.67
N ASP A 33 6.73 13.85 -10.44
CA ASP A 33 7.71 14.37 -9.49
C ASP A 33 8.16 13.29 -8.49
N LEU A 34 9.47 13.02 -8.53
CA LEU A 34 10.15 12.08 -7.63
C LEU A 34 10.77 12.76 -6.40
N SER A 35 10.73 14.09 -6.33
CA SER A 35 11.34 14.87 -5.26
C SER A 35 10.72 14.53 -3.91
N GLY A 36 11.58 14.30 -2.90
CA GLY A 36 11.15 13.95 -1.55
C GLY A 36 10.58 12.54 -1.39
N ARG A 37 10.51 11.73 -2.46
CA ARG A 37 10.05 10.35 -2.41
C ARG A 37 11.18 9.40 -1.99
N VAL A 38 10.83 8.37 -1.23
CA VAL A 38 11.75 7.35 -0.73
C VAL A 38 11.37 6.01 -1.36
N VAL A 39 12.37 5.29 -1.87
CA VAL A 39 12.18 3.89 -2.29
C VAL A 39 12.22 3.01 -1.05
N TYR A 40 11.14 2.30 -0.78
CA TYR A 40 11.02 1.35 0.30
C TYR A 40 10.80 -0.04 -0.29
N GLN A 41 11.63 -1.01 0.12
CA GLN A 41 11.54 -2.38 -0.36
C GLN A 41 11.26 -3.32 0.81
N LYS A 42 10.30 -4.22 0.63
CA LYS A 42 9.98 -5.26 1.62
C LYS A 42 9.94 -6.63 0.97
N LYS A 43 10.56 -7.60 1.63
CA LYS A 43 10.51 -9.00 1.26
C LYS A 43 9.53 -9.74 2.17
N GLY A 44 8.89 -10.76 1.61
CA GLY A 44 8.13 -11.72 2.39
C GLY A 44 9.02 -12.49 3.35
N LYS A 45 8.40 -13.04 4.39
CA LYS A 45 9.09 -13.87 5.39
C LYS A 45 9.36 -15.27 4.87
N ASP A 46 8.54 -15.73 3.92
CA ASP A 46 8.67 -17.04 3.28
C ASP A 46 8.15 -17.01 1.83
N ILE A 47 8.31 -18.16 1.15
CA ILE A 47 7.95 -18.38 -0.26
C ILE A 47 6.44 -18.53 -0.51
N TYR A 48 5.62 -18.62 0.54
CA TYR A 48 4.17 -18.76 0.44
C TYR A 48 3.45 -17.41 0.58
N GLU A 49 4.16 -16.38 1.06
CA GLU A 49 3.59 -15.04 1.16
C GLU A 49 3.33 -14.41 -0.20
N ARG A 50 2.11 -13.89 -0.36
CA ARG A 50 1.70 -13.15 -1.54
C ARG A 50 2.03 -11.67 -1.37
N ALA A 51 2.29 -11.00 -2.50
CA ALA A 51 2.60 -9.57 -2.56
C ALA A 51 1.60 -8.71 -1.77
N GLU A 52 0.31 -9.03 -1.76
CA GLU A 52 -0.74 -8.29 -1.04
C GLU A 52 -0.52 -8.30 0.47
N LYS A 53 -0.10 -9.45 1.02
CA LYS A 53 0.25 -9.54 2.44
C LYS A 53 1.51 -8.74 2.74
N ILE A 54 2.51 -8.81 1.85
CA ILE A 54 3.76 -8.06 2.00
C ILE A 54 3.49 -6.55 1.94
N ILE A 55 2.58 -6.09 1.07
CA ILE A 55 2.13 -4.69 1.01
C ILE A 55 1.44 -4.27 2.30
N LYS A 56 0.57 -5.13 2.85
CA LYS A 56 -0.09 -4.82 4.13
C LYS A 56 0.91 -4.71 5.28
N ASP A 57 1.85 -5.64 5.38
CA ASP A 57 2.92 -5.57 6.38
C ASP A 57 3.81 -4.33 6.16
N ALA A 58 4.03 -3.91 4.91
CA ALA A 58 4.74 -2.67 4.58
C ALA A 58 3.94 -1.42 5.00
N GLU A 59 2.63 -1.40 4.76
CA GLU A 59 1.73 -0.31 5.16
C GLU A 59 1.78 -0.08 6.67
N GLU A 60 1.71 -1.15 7.47
CA GLU A 60 1.79 -1.04 8.93
C GLU A 60 3.12 -0.43 9.40
N GLU A 61 4.25 -0.85 8.82
CA GLU A 61 5.58 -0.31 9.15
C GLU A 61 5.74 1.16 8.72
N LEU A 62 5.25 1.51 7.52
CA LEU A 62 5.27 2.88 7.01
C LEU A 62 4.37 3.80 7.85
N CYS A 63 3.23 3.29 8.32
CA CYS A 63 2.32 4.01 9.20
C CYS A 63 2.99 4.30 10.54
N GLN A 64 3.59 3.29 11.19
CA GLN A 64 4.35 3.47 12.43
C GLN A 64 5.48 4.49 12.27
N TYR A 65 6.20 4.44 11.14
CA TYR A 65 7.23 5.42 10.82
C TYR A 65 6.64 6.83 10.69
N ALA A 66 5.55 7.02 9.96
CA ALA A 66 4.89 8.31 9.79
C ALA A 66 4.41 8.90 11.13
N VAL A 67 3.79 8.09 11.99
CA VAL A 67 3.39 8.48 13.35
C VAL A 67 4.61 8.95 14.14
N SER A 68 5.72 8.20 14.11
CA SER A 68 6.96 8.57 14.82
C SER A 68 7.58 9.90 14.33
N LYS A 69 7.25 10.31 13.11
CA LYS A 69 7.73 11.55 12.47
C LYS A 69 6.70 12.68 12.50
N ASN A 70 5.53 12.48 13.14
CA ASN A 70 4.41 13.43 13.14
C ASN A 70 3.98 13.82 11.71
N MET A 71 3.94 12.83 10.82
CA MET A 71 3.39 12.94 9.47
C MET A 71 1.94 12.45 9.48
N ASP A 72 1.10 12.99 8.60
CA ASP A 72 -0.34 12.70 8.55
C ASP A 72 -0.80 12.09 7.22
N LEU A 73 0.06 12.12 6.20
CA LEU A 73 -0.23 11.56 4.88
C LEU A 73 0.95 10.76 4.35
N ILE A 74 0.65 9.56 3.85
CA ILE A 74 1.56 8.70 3.11
C ILE A 74 0.98 8.48 1.71
N GLU A 75 1.70 8.90 0.69
CA GLU A 75 1.41 8.50 -0.69
C GLU A 75 2.27 7.30 -1.06
N VAL A 76 1.65 6.21 -1.49
CA VAL A 76 2.32 4.97 -1.88
C VAL A 76 2.08 4.73 -3.35
N TYR A 77 3.16 4.54 -4.10
CA TYR A 77 3.11 4.03 -5.47
C TYR A 77 3.83 2.69 -5.54
N VAL A 78 3.14 1.63 -5.92
CA VAL A 78 3.76 0.30 -6.03
C VAL A 78 4.50 0.21 -7.36
N THR A 79 5.82 0.12 -7.31
CA THR A 79 6.68 0.05 -8.50
C THR A 79 6.91 -1.39 -8.97
N GLU A 80 6.89 -2.34 -8.05
CA GLU A 80 7.16 -3.75 -8.33
C GLU A 80 6.41 -4.63 -7.32
N GLN A 81 5.83 -5.72 -7.81
CA GLN A 81 5.18 -6.76 -7.00
C GLN A 81 5.59 -8.13 -7.51
N VAL A 82 6.22 -8.91 -6.64
CA VAL A 82 6.60 -10.30 -6.91
C VAL A 82 5.99 -11.18 -5.82
N HIS A 83 5.21 -12.16 -6.24
CA HIS A 83 4.66 -13.16 -5.32
C HIS A 83 5.71 -14.20 -4.97
N GLY A 84 5.63 -14.77 -3.77
CA GLY A 84 6.40 -15.96 -3.44
C GLY A 84 6.10 -17.11 -4.41
N GLN A 85 7.15 -17.80 -4.84
CA GLN A 85 7.06 -18.93 -5.76
C GLN A 85 7.49 -20.21 -5.05
N ILE A 86 6.59 -21.19 -5.03
CA ILE A 86 6.86 -22.51 -4.48
C ILE A 86 7.83 -23.23 -5.43
N PRO A 87 8.93 -23.81 -4.93
CA PRO A 87 9.87 -24.54 -5.76
C PRO A 87 9.16 -25.68 -6.49
N THR A 88 9.45 -25.81 -7.77
CA THR A 88 9.11 -26.99 -8.56
C THR A 88 10.38 -27.78 -8.87
N GLU A 89 10.28 -29.01 -9.36
CA GLU A 89 11.44 -29.85 -9.69
C GLU A 89 12.44 -29.16 -10.65
N SER A 90 11.97 -28.16 -11.41
CA SER A 90 12.76 -27.43 -12.40
C SER A 90 13.11 -25.98 -12.02
N GLN A 91 12.60 -25.45 -10.90
CA GLN A 91 12.81 -24.05 -10.51
C GLN A 91 13.09 -23.91 -9.01
N LYS A 92 14.09 -23.11 -8.67
CA LYS A 92 14.31 -22.68 -7.28
C LYS A 92 13.16 -21.77 -6.87
N GLY A 93 12.60 -22.01 -5.69
CA GLY A 93 11.59 -21.13 -5.12
C GLY A 93 12.15 -19.73 -4.90
N GLU A 94 11.27 -18.73 -4.98
CA GLU A 94 11.61 -17.32 -4.82
C GLU A 94 10.75 -16.71 -3.73
N VAL A 95 11.34 -15.87 -2.89
CA VAL A 95 10.61 -15.14 -1.85
C VAL A 95 9.97 -13.93 -2.50
N GLY A 96 8.68 -13.73 -2.25
CA GLY A 96 7.98 -12.55 -2.77
C GLY A 96 8.59 -11.25 -2.25
N HIS A 97 8.50 -10.18 -3.02
CA HIS A 97 8.92 -8.85 -2.61
C HIS A 97 8.08 -7.77 -3.26
N VAL A 98 8.04 -6.62 -2.62
CA VAL A 98 7.40 -5.43 -3.16
C VAL A 98 8.34 -4.24 -3.02
N THR A 99 8.33 -3.40 -4.05
CA THR A 99 9.09 -2.16 -4.10
C THR A 99 8.09 -1.01 -4.18
N LEU A 100 8.12 -0.14 -3.18
CA LEU A 100 7.21 0.99 -3.01
C LEU A 100 7.98 2.30 -3.18
N LEU A 101 7.36 3.27 -3.83
CA LEU A 101 7.81 4.64 -3.85
C LEU A 101 6.88 5.45 -2.94
N VAL A 102 7.43 5.95 -1.84
CA VAL A 102 6.65 6.51 -0.74
C VAL A 102 6.97 7.99 -0.56
N LEU A 103 5.95 8.82 -0.36
CA LEU A 103 6.10 10.22 0.01
C LEU A 103 5.39 10.46 1.35
N PHE A 104 6.11 11.02 2.31
CA PHE A 104 5.55 11.44 3.58
C PHE A 104 5.26 12.94 3.55
N LYS A 105 4.06 13.32 3.94
CA LYS A 105 3.63 14.72 4.02
C LYS A 105 3.10 15.04 5.40
N LYS A 106 3.21 16.32 5.73
CA LYS A 106 2.53 16.95 6.86
C LYS A 106 1.57 17.98 6.29
N THR A 107 0.29 17.85 6.58
CA THR A 107 -0.79 18.70 6.08
C THR A 107 -0.98 19.92 6.98
#